data_AF-A0A4R2CCL4-F1
#
_entry.id   AF-A0A4R2CCL4-F1
#
_cell.length_a   1.000
_cell.length_b   1.000
_cell.length_c   1.000
_cell.angle_alpha   90.00
_cell.angle_beta   90.00
_cell.angle_gamma   90.00
#
_symmetry.space_group_name_H-M   'P 1'
#
loop_
_entity.id
_entity.type
_entity.pdbx_description
1 polymer ?
#
loop_
_entity_poly.entity_id
_entity_poly.type
_entity_poly.pdbx_seq_one_letter_code
_entity_poly.pdbx_strand_id
1 'polypeptide(L)' 'MLSSGQWAGLAPETYRRTGTTDLLVLAGGGIHGHPDGAGAGVAAMRAAWQCAVDGGDLAATAEQVPALRRAFETFGAARG' A
#
# COMPACT_ATOMS: atom_id res chain seq x y z
N MET A 1 -8.23 5.25 13.08
CA MET A 1 -7.66 6.27 12.18
C MET A 1 -6.15 6.16 12.19
N LEU A 2 -5.51 5.94 11.04
CA LEU A 2 -4.04 5.92 10.88
C LEU A 2 -3.64 7.12 10.02
N SER A 3 -2.78 8.01 10.51
CA SER A 3 -2.55 9.34 9.91
C SER A 3 -1.08 9.68 9.62
N SER A 4 -0.11 8.81 9.94
CA SER A 4 1.31 9.11 9.67
C SER A 4 2.05 7.93 9.05
N GLY A 5 2.72 8.17 7.92
CA GLY A 5 3.61 7.22 7.24
C GLY A 5 2.94 6.06 6.51
N GLN A 6 1.63 6.11 6.26
CA GLN A 6 0.92 5.02 5.59
C GLN A 6 1.15 5.04 4.08
N TRP A 7 1.65 3.93 3.54
CA TRP A 7 1.80 3.64 2.12
C TRP A 7 1.45 2.17 1.87
N ALA A 8 1.34 1.77 0.61
CA ALA A 8 0.75 0.48 0.20
C ALA A 8 1.34 -0.76 0.92
N GLY A 9 2.64 -0.75 1.25
CA GLY A 9 3.33 -1.85 1.93
C GLY A 9 2.78 -2.22 3.32
N LEU A 10 2.01 -1.35 3.97
CA LEU A 10 1.46 -1.60 5.30
C LEU A 10 0.09 -2.29 5.30
N ALA A 11 -0.54 -2.46 4.13
CA ALA A 11 -1.87 -3.05 4.03
C ALA A 11 -1.96 -4.48 4.62
N PRO A 12 -1.01 -5.41 4.34
CA PRO A 12 -1.10 -6.77 4.88
C PRO A 12 -0.95 -6.85 6.41
N GLU A 13 -0.03 -6.07 6.98
CA GLU A 13 0.15 -6.00 8.44
C GLU A 13 -1.07 -5.37 9.11
N THR A 14 -1.65 -4.34 8.49
CA THR A 14 -2.85 -3.68 9.00
C THR A 14 -4.03 -4.65 9.01
N TYR A 15 -4.29 -5.33 7.89
CA TYR A 15 -5.38 -6.30 7.78
C TYR A 15 -5.24 -7.46 8.77
N ARG A 16 -4.02 -7.99 8.95
CA ARG A 16 -3.75 -9.05 9.94
C ARG A 16 -4.09 -8.60 11.37
N ARG A 17 -3.87 -7.33 11.70
CA ARG A 17 -4.10 -6.79 13.05
C ARG A 17 -5.54 -6.37 13.29
N THR A 18 -6.27 -5.94 12.26
CA THR A 18 -7.63 -5.42 12.40
C THR A 18 -8.70 -6.48 12.12
N GLY A 19 -8.41 -7.45 11.26
CA GLY A 19 -9.38 -8.46 10.81
C GLY A 19 -10.57 -7.87 10.06
N THR A 20 -10.48 -6.62 9.60
CA THR A 20 -11.55 -5.91 8.88
C THR A 20 -10.98 -4.92 7.88
N THR A 21 -11.71 -4.72 6.78
CA THR A 21 -11.47 -3.71 5.75
C THR A 21 -12.23 -2.41 5.99
N ASP A 22 -13.07 -2.34 7.02
CA ASP A 22 -13.82 -1.12 7.40
C ASP A 22 -12.89 -0.13 8.12
N LEU A 23 -11.88 0.34 7.38
CA LEU A 23 -10.83 1.21 7.87
C LEU A 23 -10.73 2.44 6.99
N LEU A 24 -10.71 3.60 7.64
CA LEU A 24 -10.34 4.87 7.01
C LEU A 24 -8.81 4.99 6.98
N VAL A 25 -8.23 4.63 5.83
CA VAL A 25 -6.78 4.70 5.57
C VAL A 25 -6.44 6.08 4.99
N LEU A 26 -5.94 6.98 5.83
CA LEU A 26 -5.51 8.32 5.40
C LEU A 26 -4.05 8.25 4.93
N ALA A 27 -3.83 7.72 3.73
CA ALA A 27 -2.50 7.63 3.10
C ALA A 27 -2.13 8.93 2.37
N GLY A 28 -2.24 10.08 3.03
CA GLY A 28 -1.96 11.39 2.40
C GLY A 28 -0.56 11.45 1.78
N GLY A 29 0.46 11.05 2.55
CA GLY A 29 1.85 11.01 2.08
C GLY A 29 2.16 9.87 1.11
N GLY A 30 1.60 8.68 1.31
CA GLY A 30 1.82 7.53 0.43
C GLY A 30 1.12 7.62 -0.93
N ILE A 31 0.02 8.38 -1.01
CA ILE A 31 -0.69 8.65 -2.27
C ILE A 31 -0.05 9.82 -3.00
N HIS A 32 0.07 10.99 -2.36
CA HIS A 32 0.59 12.19 -3.03
C HIS A 32 2.10 12.14 -3.26
N GLY A 33 2.84 11.41 -2.43
CA GLY A 33 4.28 11.21 -2.58
C GLY A 33 4.66 10.11 -3.58
N HIS A 34 3.69 9.47 -4.24
CA HIS A 34 3.98 8.43 -5.21
C HIS A 34 4.74 9.01 -6.42
N PRO A 35 5.83 8.39 -6.91
CA PRO A 35 6.67 8.94 -7.96
C PRO A 35 5.92 9.20 -9.27
N ASP A 36 4.94 8.36 -9.58
CA ASP A 36 4.10 8.48 -10.77
C ASP A 36 2.79 9.26 -10.52
N GLY A 37 2.74 10.02 -9.42
CA GLY A 37 1.62 10.89 -9.04
C GLY A 37 0.50 10.19 -8.25
N ALA A 38 -0.45 11.01 -7.78
CA ALA A 38 -1.50 10.59 -6.85
C ALA A 38 -2.40 9.46 -7.39
N GLY A 39 -2.70 9.45 -8.69
CA GLY A 39 -3.48 8.37 -9.31
C GLY A 39 -2.80 7.00 -9.18
N ALA A 40 -1.48 6.95 -9.39
CA ALA A 40 -0.69 5.74 -9.19
C ALA A 40 -0.59 5.35 -7.70
N GLY A 41 -0.51 6.33 -6.80
CA GLY A 41 -0.57 6.10 -5.35
C GLY A 41 -1.88 5.42 -4.90
N VAL A 42 -3.02 5.85 -5.46
CA VAL A 42 -4.33 5.19 -5.22
C VAL A 42 -4.34 3.78 -5.79
N ALA A 43 -3.83 3.57 -7.01
CA ALA A 43 -3.78 2.26 -7.63
C ALA A 43 -2.92 1.26 -6.83
N ALA A 44 -1.75 1.69 -6.37
CA ALA A 44 -0.87 0.90 -5.51
C ALA A 44 -1.57 0.51 -4.19
N MET A 45 -2.25 1.45 -3.54
CA MET A 45 -2.98 1.19 -2.29
C MET A 45 -4.11 0.18 -2.50
N ARG A 46 -4.90 0.31 -3.57
CA ARG A 46 -5.98 -0.63 -3.90
C ARG A 46 -5.45 -2.04 -4.15
N ALA A 47 -4.38 -2.16 -4.94
CA ALA A 47 -3.75 -3.45 -5.22
C ALA A 47 -3.24 -4.12 -3.94
N ALA A 48 -2.61 -3.35 -3.04
CA ALA A 48 -2.11 -3.88 -1.78
C ALA A 48 -3.22 -4.34 -0.84
N TRP A 49 -4.32 -3.60 -0.75
CA TRP A 49 -5.48 -4.01 0.05
C TRP A 49 -6.18 -5.23 -0.53
N GLN A 50 -6.36 -5.30 -1.84
CA GLN A 50 -6.94 -6.47 -2.49
C GLN A 50 -6.10 -7.72 -2.22
N CYS A 51 -4.79 -7.63 -2.42
CA CYS A 51 -3.85 -8.70 -2.09
C CYS A 51 -3.95 -9.13 -0.61
N ALA A 52 -4.04 -8.18 0.32
CA ALA A 52 -4.15 -8.48 1.75
C ALA A 52 -5.46 -9.23 2.09
N VAL A 53 -6.58 -8.83 1.48
CA VAL A 53 -7.90 -9.46 1.67
C VAL A 53 -7.93 -10.87 1.09
N ASP A 54 -7.32 -11.05 -0.09
CA ASP A 54 -7.28 -12.33 -0.79
C ASP A 54 -6.24 -13.31 -0.18
N GLY A 55 -5.49 -12.87 0.83
CA GLY A 55 -4.41 -13.67 1.44
C GLY A 55 -3.22 -13.89 0.51
N GLY A 56 -3.06 -13.04 -0.52
CA GLY A 56 -2.00 -13.12 -1.50
C GLY A 56 -0.65 -12.58 -1.01
N ASP A 57 0.38 -12.82 -1.82
CA ASP A 57 1.71 -12.26 -1.59
C ASP A 57 1.84 -10.86 -2.22
N LEU A 58 2.21 -9.89 -1.39
CA LEU A 58 2.33 -8.50 -1.80
C LEU A 58 3.55 -8.29 -2.71
N ALA A 59 4.61 -9.10 -2.58
CA ALA A 59 5.76 -9.06 -3.47
C ALA A 59 5.37 -9.53 -4.88
N ALA A 60 4.69 -10.68 -4.98
CA ALA A 60 4.13 -11.16 -6.25
C ALA A 60 3.15 -10.15 -6.88
N THR A 61 2.32 -9.49 -6.07
CA THR A 61 1.41 -8.44 -6.55
C THR A 61 2.16 -7.22 -7.07
N ALA A 62 3.29 -6.87 -6.46
CA ALA A 62 4.14 -5.77 -6.92
C ALA A 62 4.74 -6.06 -8.31
N GLU A 63 5.10 -7.30 -8.62
CA GLU A 63 5.59 -7.67 -9.96
C GLU A 63 4.53 -7.44 -11.04
N GLN A 64 3.26 -7.63 -10.71
CA GLN A 64 2.13 -7.49 -11.64
C GLN A 64 1.56 -6.07 -11.70
N VAL A 65 1.76 -5.26 -10.65
CA VAL A 65 1.21 -3.91 -10.53
C VAL A 65 2.35 -2.89 -10.50
N PRO A 66 2.67 -2.24 -11.63
CA PRO A 66 3.78 -1.30 -11.73
C PRO A 66 3.71 -0.19 -10.67
N ALA A 67 2.52 0.35 -10.39
CA ALA A 67 2.35 1.36 -9.34
C ALA A 67 2.75 0.83 -7.95
N LEU A 68 2.38 -0.42 -7.63
CA LEU A 68 2.76 -1.02 -6.35
C LEU A 68 4.27 -1.25 -6.26
N ARG A 69 4.91 -1.76 -7.33
CA ARG A 69 6.39 -1.87 -7.40
C ARG A 69 7.08 -0.52 -7.18
N ARG A 70 6.61 0.53 -7.85
CA ARG A 70 7.19 1.87 -7.73
C ARG A 70 7.01 2.45 -6.33
N ALA A 71 5.89 2.14 -5.67
CA ALA A 71 5.69 2.45 -4.26
C ALA A 71 6.71 1.70 -3.37
N PHE A 72 6.96 0.41 -3.62
CA PHE A 72 7.98 -0.37 -2.91
C PHE A 72 9.40 0.19 -3.09
N GLU A 73 9.78 0.54 -4.32
CA GLU A 73 11.08 1.15 -4.60
C GLU A 73 11.27 2.50 -3.89
N THR A 74 10.18 3.27 -3.76
CA THR A 74 10.21 4.62 -3.18
C THR A 74 10.16 4.61 -1.65
N PHE A 75 9.34 3.75 -1.06
CA PHE A 75 9.04 3.78 0.39
C PHE A 75 9.53 2.55 1.15
N GLY A 76 9.79 1.43 0.46
CA GLY A 76 10.28 0.18 1.06
C GLY A 76 11.73 0.26 1.53
N ALA A 77 12.58 1.03 0.84
CA ALA A 77 13.97 1.26 1.24
C ALA A 77 14.10 2.10 2.53
N ALA A 78 13.07 2.88 2.89
CA ALA A 78 13.11 3.78 4.05
C ALA A 78 12.84 3.09 5.40
N ARG A 79 12.57 1.78 5.43
CA ARG A 79 12.25 1.02 6.66
C ARG A 79 12.94 -0.35 6.73
N GLY A 80 14.19 -0.43 6.25
CA GLY A 80 15.11 -1.52 6.63
C GLY A 80 15.51 -1.41 8.10
#